data_AF-A0A2D5PJW6-F1
#
_entry.id   AF-A0A2D5PJW6-F1
#
_cell.length_a   1.000
_cell.length_b   1.000
_cell.length_c   1.000
_cell.angle_alpha   90.00
_cell.angle_beta   90.00
_cell.angle_gamma   90.00
#
_symmetry.space_group_name_H-M   'P 1'
#
loop_
_entity.id
_entity.type
_entity.pdbx_description
1 polymer ?
#
loop_
_entity_poly.entity_id
_entity_poly.type
_entity_poly.pdbx_seq_one_letter_code
_entity_poly.pdbx_strand_id
1 'polypeptide(L)'
;MLQAQHSAAFVIEGDHLWQAAASEDVMGHGSRVCEVIQSLAPGVRIASAAVFTPPATPQPGTATHGHAAPGTTALQVAAAIHWLVDQGAQIINLSLGLAQDREVLKDACAAALNKGVILCAASPAQGNPVYPAAYPGVIRATGDARCQHQQISFLNTAQADVAGCVRPMNDAMGASGASMGCAHISAHIAGFLADNPGADVSRVLHWLNARADWHGREFRHA
;
A
#
# COMPACT_ATOMS: atom_id res chain seq x y z
N MET A 1 -0.06 -22.13 -2.83
CA MET A 1 -0.91 -20.92 -2.88
C MET A 1 -0.82 -20.28 -1.50
N LEU A 2 -0.05 -19.20 -1.34
CA LEU A 2 0.09 -18.50 -0.05
C LEU A 2 -1.23 -17.74 0.20
N GLN A 3 -1.92 -18.02 1.31
CA GLN A 3 -3.19 -17.38 1.65
C GLN A 3 -3.01 -16.37 2.79
N ALA A 4 -3.68 -15.23 2.68
CA ALA A 4 -3.92 -14.33 3.81
C ALA A 4 -4.70 -15.11 4.88
N GLN A 5 -4.38 -14.89 6.16
CA GLN A 5 -5.04 -15.61 7.25
C GLN A 5 -6.50 -15.19 7.42
N HIS A 6 -6.79 -13.93 7.09
CA HIS A 6 -8.12 -13.35 7.11
C HIS A 6 -8.29 -12.51 5.85
N SER A 7 -9.42 -12.66 5.15
CA SER A 7 -9.70 -11.89 3.94
C SER A 7 -11.16 -11.47 3.88
N ALA A 8 -11.40 -10.21 3.53
CA ALA A 8 -12.73 -9.64 3.33
C ALA A 8 -12.76 -8.79 2.06
N ALA A 9 -13.95 -8.60 1.49
CA ALA A 9 -14.21 -7.64 0.44
C ALA A 9 -15.18 -6.56 0.92
N PHE A 10 -15.01 -5.35 0.42
CA PHE A 10 -15.87 -4.21 0.71
C PHE A 10 -16.47 -3.72 -0.60
N VAL A 11 -17.76 -3.95 -0.77
CA VAL A 11 -18.48 -3.71 -2.04
C VAL A 11 -19.60 -2.70 -1.83
N ILE A 12 -19.84 -1.89 -2.86
CA ILE A 12 -21.01 -1.01 -2.92
C ILE A 12 -22.07 -1.69 -3.80
N GLU A 13 -23.23 -1.95 -3.22
CA GLU A 13 -24.41 -2.44 -3.93
C GLU A 13 -25.57 -1.46 -3.71
N GLY A 14 -26.03 -0.81 -4.78
CA GLY A 14 -26.90 0.36 -4.67
C GLY A 14 -26.21 1.50 -3.94
N ASP A 15 -26.85 2.02 -2.89
CA ASP A 15 -26.31 3.08 -2.03
C ASP A 15 -25.73 2.55 -0.70
N HIS A 16 -25.51 1.24 -0.60
CA HIS A 16 -25.09 0.59 0.63
C HIS A 16 -23.72 -0.08 0.50
N LEU A 17 -22.94 0.03 1.57
CA LEU A 17 -21.66 -0.65 1.75
C LEU A 17 -21.89 -2.01 2.42
N TRP A 18 -21.30 -3.06 1.85
CA TRP A 18 -21.35 -4.41 2.38
C TRP A 18 -19.93 -4.96 2.61
N GLN A 19 -19.75 -5.61 3.76
CA GLN A 19 -18.61 -6.51 3.96
C GLN A 19 -19.00 -7.90 3.45
N ALA A 20 -18.26 -8.41 2.47
CA ALA A 20 -18.46 -9.71 1.86
C ALA A 20 -17.22 -10.60 2.05
N ALA A 21 -17.36 -11.88 1.72
CA ALA A 21 -16.20 -12.76 1.60
C ALA A 21 -15.30 -12.29 0.44
N ALA A 22 -13.99 -12.39 0.61
CA ALA A 22 -13.07 -12.08 -0.48
C ALA A 22 -13.24 -13.08 -1.63
N SER A 23 -13.27 -12.58 -2.86
CA SER A 23 -13.25 -13.39 -4.08
C SER A 23 -11.81 -13.67 -4.54
N GLU A 24 -11.67 -14.53 -5.54
CA GLU A 24 -10.39 -14.73 -6.22
C GLU A 24 -9.86 -13.41 -6.81
N ASP A 25 -8.55 -13.18 -6.65
CA ASP A 25 -7.86 -12.01 -7.20
C ASP A 25 -7.59 -12.21 -8.70
N VAL A 26 -8.62 -11.96 -9.52
CA VAL A 26 -8.57 -12.10 -10.98
C VAL A 26 -7.52 -11.19 -11.62
N MET A 27 -7.23 -10.03 -11.02
CA MET A 27 -6.19 -9.11 -11.51
C MET A 27 -4.77 -9.59 -11.14
N GLY A 28 -4.66 -10.41 -10.10
CA GLY A 28 -3.41 -10.86 -9.51
C GLY A 28 -2.62 -9.73 -8.83
N HIS A 29 -3.21 -8.54 -8.65
CA HIS A 29 -2.49 -7.40 -8.09
C HIS A 29 -2.28 -7.57 -6.58
N GLY A 30 -3.35 -7.86 -5.85
CA GLY A 30 -3.30 -8.07 -4.40
C GLY A 30 -2.43 -9.26 -4.02
N SER A 31 -2.45 -10.32 -4.84
CA SER A 31 -1.64 -11.52 -4.66
C SER A 31 -0.15 -11.22 -4.79
N ARG A 32 0.26 -10.41 -5.78
CA ARG A 32 1.66 -9.97 -5.94
C ARG A 32 2.11 -9.06 -4.80
N VAL A 33 1.23 -8.17 -4.31
CA VAL A 33 1.52 -7.35 -3.13
C VAL A 33 1.78 -8.24 -1.91
N CYS A 34 0.92 -9.24 -1.67
CA CYS A 34 1.10 -10.18 -0.55
C CYS A 34 2.39 -11.00 -0.69
N GLU A 35 2.71 -11.45 -1.91
CA GLU A 35 3.93 -12.20 -2.21
C GLU A 35 5.20 -11.39 -1.91
N VAL A 36 5.26 -10.11 -2.31
CA VAL A 36 6.37 -9.21 -1.97
C VAL A 36 6.53 -9.11 -0.45
N ILE A 37 5.43 -8.84 0.27
CA ILE A 37 5.48 -8.66 1.73
C ILE A 37 5.95 -9.94 2.43
N GLN A 38 5.38 -11.09 2.07
CA GLN A 38 5.77 -12.39 2.65
C GLN A 38 7.21 -12.78 2.32
N SER A 39 7.71 -12.44 1.13
CA SER A 39 9.07 -12.80 0.71
C SER A 39 10.13 -12.00 1.47
N LEU A 40 9.86 -10.71 1.75
CA LEU A 40 10.82 -9.81 2.41
C LEU A 40 10.67 -9.76 3.93
N ALA A 41 9.49 -10.11 4.45
CA ALA A 41 9.21 -10.20 5.87
C ALA A 41 8.64 -11.59 6.20
N PRO A 42 9.45 -12.65 6.11
CA PRO A 42 8.99 -14.01 6.42
C PRO A 42 8.49 -14.09 7.86
N GLY A 43 7.33 -14.70 8.06
CA GLY A 43 6.71 -14.87 9.39
C GLY A 43 5.67 -13.80 9.76
N VAL A 44 5.54 -12.73 8.98
CA VAL A 44 4.43 -11.78 9.18
C VAL A 44 3.09 -12.40 8.79
N ARG A 45 2.05 -12.09 9.55
CA ARG A 45 0.68 -12.50 9.26
C ARG A 45 0.02 -11.44 8.40
N ILE A 46 -0.67 -11.85 7.33
CA ILE A 46 -1.36 -10.93 6.42
C ILE A 46 -2.87 -11.10 6.57
N ALA A 47 -3.57 -9.96 6.75
CA ALA A 47 -4.99 -9.82 6.50
C ALA A 47 -5.18 -9.01 5.20
N SER A 48 -6.11 -9.41 4.34
CA SER A 48 -6.36 -8.78 3.04
C SER A 48 -7.76 -8.20 2.94
N ALA A 49 -7.86 -6.92 2.62
CA ALA A 49 -9.13 -6.23 2.42
C ALA A 49 -9.26 -5.80 0.95
N ALA A 50 -10.07 -6.51 0.18
CA ALA A 50 -10.34 -6.18 -1.21
C ALA A 50 -11.35 -5.02 -1.29
N VAL A 51 -10.97 -3.95 -1.98
CA VAL A 51 -11.82 -2.76 -2.19
C VAL A 51 -12.11 -2.53 -3.68
N PHE A 52 -11.56 -3.38 -4.54
CA PHE A 52 -11.80 -3.35 -5.97
C PHE A 52 -12.97 -4.25 -6.29
N THR A 53 -14.03 -3.67 -6.87
CA THR A 53 -15.05 -4.45 -7.54
C THR A 53 -14.57 -4.69 -8.97
N PRO A 54 -14.36 -5.93 -9.42
CA PRO A 54 -14.05 -6.17 -10.82
C PRO A 54 -15.22 -5.66 -11.68
N PRO A 55 -14.97 -4.95 -12.79
CA PRO A 55 -16.02 -4.72 -13.78
C PRO A 55 -16.55 -6.08 -14.27
N ALA A 56 -17.82 -6.14 -14.70
CA ALA A 56 -18.46 -7.35 -15.22
C ALA A 56 -17.68 -8.01 -16.38
N THR A 57 -16.78 -7.27 -17.03
CA THR A 57 -15.83 -7.76 -18.02
C THR A 57 -14.39 -7.43 -17.60
N PRO A 58 -13.53 -8.44 -17.34
CA PRO A 58 -12.12 -8.21 -17.08
C PRO A 58 -11.42 -7.63 -18.31
N GLN A 59 -10.72 -6.51 -18.16
CA GLN A 59 -9.79 -5.98 -19.18
C GLN A 59 -8.36 -6.30 -18.75
N PRO A 60 -7.62 -7.17 -19.46
CA PRO A 60 -6.22 -7.45 -19.15
C PRO A 60 -5.36 -6.20 -19.31
N GLY A 61 -4.49 -5.91 -18.34
CA GLY A 61 -3.41 -4.92 -18.50
C GLY A 61 -3.67 -3.50 -17.98
N THR A 62 -4.78 -3.24 -17.28
CA THR A 62 -5.02 -1.93 -16.63
C THR A 62 -4.30 -1.83 -15.28
N ALA A 63 -2.97 -1.91 -15.28
CA ALA A 63 -2.17 -1.54 -14.13
C ALA A 63 -2.35 -0.04 -13.86
N THR A 64 -3.21 0.31 -12.92
CA THR A 64 -3.39 1.70 -12.48
C THR A 64 -2.12 2.12 -11.75
N HIS A 65 -1.43 3.13 -12.27
CA HIS A 65 -0.15 3.61 -11.75
C HIS A 65 -0.35 4.31 -10.39
N GLY A 66 -0.61 3.55 -9.33
CA GLY A 66 -0.92 4.06 -8.00
C GLY A 66 -2.32 4.67 -7.85
N HIS A 67 -3.18 4.58 -8.85
CA HIS A 67 -4.58 5.02 -8.76
C HIS A 67 -5.47 3.82 -8.42
N ALA A 68 -6.59 4.04 -7.73
CA ALA A 68 -7.56 2.97 -7.51
C ALA A 68 -8.23 2.57 -8.84
N ALA A 69 -8.67 1.32 -8.95
CA ALA A 69 -9.43 0.86 -10.10
C ALA A 69 -10.75 1.65 -10.22
N PRO A 70 -11.27 1.88 -11.44
CA PRO A 70 -12.57 2.51 -11.64
C PRO A 70 -13.65 1.87 -10.77
N GLY A 71 -14.39 2.68 -10.01
CA GLY A 71 -15.45 2.20 -9.10
C GLY A 71 -15.04 2.03 -7.64
N THR A 72 -13.76 2.16 -7.28
CA THR A 72 -13.34 2.18 -5.86
C THR A 72 -13.72 3.50 -5.20
N THR A 73 -14.48 3.43 -4.11
CA THR A 73 -14.93 4.62 -3.37
C THR A 73 -14.12 4.85 -2.09
N ALA A 74 -14.07 6.10 -1.64
CA ALA A 74 -13.49 6.45 -0.34
C ALA A 74 -14.17 5.71 0.82
N LEU A 75 -15.47 5.42 0.71
CA LEU A 75 -16.24 4.69 1.71
C LEU A 75 -15.76 3.22 1.83
N GLN A 76 -15.51 2.54 0.71
CA GLN A 76 -14.94 1.18 0.71
C GLN A 76 -13.56 1.14 1.36
N VAL A 77 -12.69 2.11 0.99
CA VAL A 77 -11.33 2.17 1.55
C VAL A 77 -11.36 2.48 3.05
N ALA A 78 -12.23 3.40 3.50
CA ALA A 78 -12.40 3.72 4.91
C ALA A 78 -12.84 2.47 5.72
N ALA A 79 -13.83 1.73 5.23
CA ALA A 79 -14.31 0.52 5.87
C ALA A 79 -13.24 -0.59 5.92
N ALA A 80 -12.48 -0.76 4.84
CA ALA A 80 -11.36 -1.68 4.79
C ALA A 80 -10.27 -1.33 5.83
N ILE A 81 -9.95 -0.04 6.00
CA ILE A 81 -9.01 0.42 7.03
C ILE A 81 -9.52 0.05 8.42
N HIS A 82 -10.78 0.36 8.73
CA HIS A 82 -11.37 0.00 10.03
C HIS A 82 -11.32 -1.50 10.29
N TRP A 83 -11.70 -2.32 9.30
CA TRP A 83 -11.66 -3.76 9.43
C TRP A 83 -10.24 -4.29 9.66
N LEU A 84 -9.24 -3.78 8.94
CA LEU A 84 -7.84 -4.17 9.12
C LEU A 84 -7.31 -3.81 10.51
N VAL A 85 -7.70 -2.64 11.03
CA VAL A 85 -7.41 -2.25 12.41
C VAL A 85 -8.03 -3.25 13.40
N ASP A 86 -9.28 -3.67 13.17
CA ASP A 86 -9.97 -4.65 14.01
C ASP A 86 -9.36 -6.07 13.89
N GLN A 87 -8.71 -6.39 12.77
CA GLN A 87 -7.88 -7.60 12.63
C GLN A 87 -6.53 -7.50 13.37
N GLY A 88 -6.23 -6.38 14.01
CA GLY A 88 -4.99 -6.16 14.77
C GLY A 88 -3.78 -5.84 13.89
N ALA A 89 -3.99 -5.23 12.71
CA ALA A 89 -2.89 -4.81 11.86
C ALA A 89 -1.99 -3.76 12.56
N GLN A 90 -0.69 -4.00 12.58
CA GLN A 90 0.31 -3.02 13.07
C GLN A 90 0.74 -2.04 11.96
N ILE A 91 0.69 -2.50 10.71
CA ILE A 91 0.89 -1.71 9.50
C ILE A 91 -0.19 -2.06 8.48
N ILE A 92 -0.68 -1.06 7.76
CA ILE A 92 -1.59 -1.22 6.62
C ILE A 92 -0.89 -0.70 5.37
N ASN A 93 -0.69 -1.61 4.40
CA ASN A 93 -0.25 -1.27 3.05
C ASN A 93 -1.46 -0.89 2.17
N LEU A 94 -1.45 0.32 1.63
CA LEU A 94 -2.49 0.86 0.75
C LEU A 94 -1.92 1.05 -0.66
N SER A 95 -1.95 -0.01 -1.46
CA SER A 95 -1.44 -0.01 -2.85
C SER A 95 -2.40 0.65 -3.86
N LEU A 96 -3.04 1.76 -3.47
CA LEU A 96 -4.05 2.50 -4.24
C LEU A 96 -3.97 4.00 -3.95
N GLY A 97 -4.69 4.79 -4.75
CA GLY A 97 -4.81 6.23 -4.58
C GLY A 97 -6.08 6.78 -5.22
N LEU A 98 -6.84 7.57 -4.48
CA LEU A 98 -8.03 8.29 -4.91
C LEU A 98 -7.66 9.74 -5.21
N ALA A 99 -8.19 10.29 -6.30
CA ALA A 99 -7.86 11.65 -6.71
C ALA A 99 -8.46 12.73 -5.78
N GLN A 100 -9.54 12.43 -5.08
CA GLN A 100 -10.28 13.43 -4.33
C GLN A 100 -10.17 13.23 -2.83
N ASP A 101 -9.98 14.33 -2.09
CA ASP A 101 -10.07 14.34 -0.64
C ASP A 101 -11.51 14.04 -0.22
N ARG A 102 -11.68 13.17 0.77
CA ARG A 102 -12.94 12.74 1.34
C ARG A 102 -12.81 12.60 2.84
N GLU A 103 -13.66 13.32 3.57
CA GLU A 103 -13.70 13.32 5.03
C GLU A 103 -13.78 11.91 5.61
N VAL A 104 -14.65 11.04 5.09
CA VAL A 104 -14.78 9.64 5.55
C VAL A 104 -13.47 8.85 5.49
N LEU A 105 -12.63 9.07 4.46
CA LEU A 105 -11.35 8.38 4.35
C LEU A 105 -10.29 9.02 5.24
N LYS A 106 -10.30 10.35 5.36
CA LYS A 106 -9.42 11.10 6.26
C LYS A 106 -9.63 10.67 7.71
N ASP A 107 -10.89 10.56 8.14
CA ASP A 107 -11.25 10.14 9.50
C ASP A 107 -10.86 8.70 9.78
N ALA A 108 -11.07 7.79 8.83
CA ALA A 108 -10.61 6.41 8.95
C ALA A 108 -9.08 6.31 9.08
N CYS A 109 -8.33 7.08 8.30
CA CYS A 109 -6.87 7.15 8.40
C CYS A 109 -6.44 7.72 9.77
N ALA A 110 -7.03 8.83 10.20
CA ALA A 110 -6.74 9.44 11.48
C ALA A 110 -7.05 8.50 12.66
N ALA A 111 -8.17 7.79 12.61
CA ALA A 111 -8.55 6.80 13.62
C ALA A 111 -7.54 5.63 13.70
N ALA A 112 -7.06 5.12 12.57
CA ALA A 112 -6.04 4.07 12.53
C ALA A 112 -4.70 4.57 13.11
N LEU A 113 -4.25 5.75 12.70
CA LEU A 113 -3.03 6.38 13.20
C LEU A 113 -3.10 6.64 14.71
N ASN A 114 -4.23 7.12 15.22
CA ASN A 114 -4.45 7.35 16.66
C ASN A 114 -4.43 6.05 17.49
N LYS A 115 -4.71 4.90 16.87
CA LYS A 115 -4.56 3.58 17.49
C LYS A 115 -3.12 3.04 17.37
N GLY A 116 -2.19 3.82 16.84
CA GLY A 116 -0.78 3.43 16.66
C GLY A 116 -0.53 2.54 15.43
N VAL A 117 -1.50 2.41 14.52
CA VAL A 117 -1.32 1.65 13.29
C VAL A 117 -0.58 2.49 12.26
N ILE A 118 0.47 1.94 11.68
CA ILE A 118 1.24 2.61 10.62
C ILE A 118 0.50 2.49 9.29
N LEU A 119 0.28 3.61 8.62
CA LEU A 119 -0.28 3.61 7.26
C LEU A 119 0.83 3.88 6.27
N CYS A 120 1.02 2.96 5.31
CA CYS A 120 1.94 3.13 4.19
C CYS A 120 1.13 3.08 2.89
N ALA A 121 1.08 4.18 2.15
CA ALA A 121 0.23 4.31 0.98
C ALA A 121 1.02 4.68 -0.28
N ALA A 122 0.62 4.09 -1.39
CA ALA A 122 1.20 4.36 -2.69
C ALA A 122 0.95 5.81 -3.10
N SER A 123 2.02 6.51 -3.48
CA SER A 123 2.00 7.87 -4.00
C SER A 123 2.63 7.89 -5.41
N PRO A 124 2.05 8.59 -6.39
CA PRO A 124 2.66 8.71 -7.69
C PRO A 124 3.97 9.51 -7.59
N ALA A 125 5.00 9.08 -8.32
CA ALA A 125 6.30 9.76 -8.31
C ALA A 125 6.25 11.19 -8.89
N GLN A 126 5.20 11.50 -9.67
CA GLN A 126 4.97 12.78 -10.31
C GLN A 126 3.46 13.04 -10.41
N GLY A 127 3.07 14.31 -10.55
CA GLY A 127 1.68 14.72 -10.71
C GLY A 127 1.01 15.10 -9.39
N ASN A 128 -0.33 15.05 -9.40
CA ASN A 128 -1.15 15.48 -8.28
C ASN A 128 -1.07 14.50 -7.09
N PRO A 129 -1.21 15.00 -5.86
CA PRO A 129 -1.34 14.14 -4.70
C PRO A 129 -2.58 13.23 -4.81
N VAL A 130 -2.48 12.05 -4.23
CA VAL A 130 -3.58 11.08 -4.12
C VAL A 130 -3.82 10.72 -2.66
N TYR A 131 -5.05 10.31 -2.35
CA TYR A 131 -5.48 9.94 -1.00
C TYR A 131 -5.64 8.42 -0.91
N PRO A 132 -5.16 7.76 0.16
CA PRO A 132 -4.82 8.36 1.45
C PRO A 132 -3.38 8.84 1.62
N ALA A 133 -2.49 8.65 0.64
CA ALA A 133 -1.07 9.02 0.77
C ALA A 133 -0.85 10.48 1.20
N ALA A 134 -1.66 11.41 0.69
CA ALA A 134 -1.56 12.83 1.04
C ALA A 134 -2.08 13.20 2.45
N TYR A 135 -2.66 12.27 3.23
CA TYR A 135 -3.13 12.58 4.58
C TYR A 135 -1.98 12.68 5.59
N PRO A 136 -2.06 13.60 6.58
CA PRO A 136 -1.06 13.73 7.62
C PRO A 136 -0.84 12.41 8.37
N GLY A 137 0.43 12.06 8.60
CA GLY A 137 0.83 10.85 9.33
C GLY A 137 0.90 9.57 8.49
N VAL A 138 0.40 9.60 7.24
CA VAL A 138 0.56 8.47 6.30
C VAL A 138 1.96 8.51 5.69
N ILE A 139 2.67 7.38 5.69
CA ILE A 139 3.95 7.23 5.00
C ILE A 139 3.67 7.14 3.50
N ARG A 140 4.20 8.09 2.73
CA ARG A 140 4.03 8.18 1.28
C ARG A 140 5.12 7.38 0.59
N ALA A 141 4.74 6.25 0.00
CA ALA A 141 5.67 5.35 -0.65
C ALA A 141 5.49 5.35 -2.17
N THR A 142 6.59 5.39 -2.92
CA THR A 142 6.56 5.26 -4.38
C THR A 142 7.51 4.17 -4.86
N GLY A 143 7.68 4.06 -6.17
CA GLY A 143 8.62 3.14 -6.80
C GLY A 143 9.92 3.85 -7.22
N ASP A 144 11.06 3.16 -7.06
CA ASP A 144 12.37 3.60 -7.55
C ASP A 144 13.02 2.50 -8.40
N ALA A 145 13.35 2.82 -9.65
CA ALA A 145 13.91 1.85 -10.59
C ALA A 145 15.36 1.44 -10.22
N ARG A 146 16.04 2.24 -9.40
CA ARG A 146 17.38 1.92 -8.87
C ARG A 146 17.34 0.79 -7.84
N CYS A 147 16.23 0.66 -7.12
CA CYS A 147 16.10 -0.31 -6.03
C CYS A 147 16.01 -1.74 -6.56
N GLN A 148 16.88 -2.62 -6.07
CA GLN A 148 16.63 -4.06 -6.03
C GLN A 148 15.61 -4.41 -4.93
N HIS A 149 15.15 -5.66 -4.86
CA HIS A 149 14.04 -6.06 -3.98
C HIS A 149 14.26 -5.73 -2.50
N GLN A 150 15.49 -5.81 -1.99
CA GLN A 150 15.77 -5.54 -0.57
C GLN A 150 16.17 -4.08 -0.30
N GLN A 151 16.15 -3.22 -1.33
CA GLN A 151 16.69 -1.87 -1.25
C GLN A 151 15.62 -0.83 -0.96
N ILE A 152 16.05 0.21 -0.28
CA ILE A 152 15.22 1.35 0.13
C ILE A 152 15.83 2.63 -0.43
N SER A 153 14.99 3.49 -0.99
CA SER A 153 15.31 4.88 -1.28
C SER A 153 14.62 5.80 -0.28
N PHE A 154 15.38 6.65 0.41
CA PHE A 154 14.82 7.73 1.23
C PHE A 154 14.76 9.02 0.41
N LEU A 155 13.55 9.42 0.04
CA LEU A 155 13.33 10.49 -0.92
C LEU A 155 13.15 11.84 -0.23
N ASN A 156 12.30 11.88 0.81
CA ASN A 156 11.88 13.09 1.53
C ASN A 156 11.49 14.24 0.58
N THR A 157 10.62 13.95 -0.38
CA THR A 157 10.16 14.90 -1.40
C THR A 157 8.73 15.37 -1.12
N ALA A 158 8.25 16.34 -1.90
CA ALA A 158 6.86 16.74 -1.88
C ALA A 158 5.90 15.61 -2.27
N GLN A 159 6.34 14.64 -3.10
CA GLN A 159 5.51 13.54 -3.60
C GLN A 159 5.55 12.30 -2.71
N ALA A 160 6.72 11.92 -2.22
CA ALA A 160 6.93 10.68 -1.46
C ALA A 160 8.05 10.84 -0.43
N ASP A 161 7.88 10.16 0.70
CA ASP A 161 8.87 10.08 1.78
C ASP A 161 9.94 9.04 1.43
N VAL A 162 9.50 7.89 0.91
CA VAL A 162 10.35 6.73 0.62
C VAL A 162 9.95 6.04 -0.68
N ALA A 163 10.82 5.21 -1.21
CA ALA A 163 10.53 4.34 -2.34
C ALA A 163 11.22 2.98 -2.23
N GLY A 164 10.58 1.96 -2.78
CA GLY A 164 11.12 0.60 -2.89
C GLY A 164 11.20 0.14 -4.34
N CYS A 165 11.58 -1.12 -4.53
CA CYS A 165 11.65 -1.72 -5.86
C CYS A 165 10.32 -1.61 -6.63
N VAL A 166 10.40 -1.19 -7.90
CA VAL A 166 9.21 -1.08 -8.75
C VAL A 166 8.66 -2.42 -9.22
N ARG A 167 9.40 -3.52 -9.06
CA ARG A 167 9.08 -4.83 -9.67
C ARG A 167 8.52 -5.80 -8.65
N PRO A 168 7.59 -6.70 -9.03
CA PRO A 168 7.21 -7.84 -8.18
C PRO A 168 8.39 -8.82 -8.02
N MET A 169 8.30 -9.77 -7.10
CA MET A 169 9.38 -10.74 -6.81
C MET A 169 9.77 -11.63 -8.01
N ASN A 170 8.86 -11.83 -8.97
CA ASN A 170 9.13 -12.59 -10.19
C ASN A 170 9.62 -11.72 -11.37
N ASP A 171 9.92 -10.45 -11.14
CA ASP A 171 10.42 -9.50 -12.13
C ASP A 171 9.50 -9.27 -13.35
N ALA A 172 8.21 -9.60 -13.25
CA ALA A 172 7.28 -9.37 -14.34
C ALA A 172 7.12 -7.86 -14.67
N MET A 173 7.64 -7.46 -15.84
CA MET A 173 7.69 -6.06 -16.28
C MET A 173 6.32 -5.36 -16.40
N GLY A 174 5.24 -6.11 -16.65
CA GLY A 174 3.89 -5.56 -16.78
C GLY A 174 3.17 -5.22 -15.47
N ALA A 175 3.78 -5.49 -14.32
CA ALA A 175 3.19 -5.28 -13.00
C ALA A 175 3.96 -4.25 -12.16
N SER A 176 4.81 -3.42 -12.79
CA SER A 176 5.64 -2.46 -12.07
C SER A 176 4.91 -1.17 -11.70
N GLY A 177 5.23 -0.57 -10.55
CA GLY A 177 4.73 0.76 -10.20
C GLY A 177 4.81 1.12 -8.72
N ALA A 178 4.22 2.26 -8.37
CA ALA A 178 4.18 2.76 -6.99
C ALA A 178 3.54 1.76 -6.01
N SER A 179 2.57 0.96 -6.46
CA SER A 179 1.98 -0.11 -5.66
C SER A 179 3.00 -1.17 -5.23
N MET A 180 3.92 -1.57 -6.12
CA MET A 180 4.98 -2.53 -5.80
C MET A 180 6.03 -1.88 -4.88
N GLY A 181 6.44 -0.64 -5.16
CA GLY A 181 7.35 0.08 -4.27
C GLY A 181 6.80 0.25 -2.85
N CYS A 182 5.50 0.56 -2.73
CA CYS A 182 4.78 0.59 -1.46
C CYS A 182 4.77 -0.78 -0.75
N ALA A 183 4.58 -1.88 -1.48
CA ALA A 183 4.61 -3.22 -0.92
C ALA A 183 6.01 -3.58 -0.37
N HIS A 184 7.07 -3.25 -1.11
CA HIS A 184 8.45 -3.45 -0.68
C HIS A 184 8.75 -2.67 0.61
N ILE A 185 8.40 -1.38 0.64
CA ILE A 185 8.55 -0.55 1.85
C ILE A 185 7.75 -1.11 3.02
N SER A 186 6.49 -1.50 2.78
CA SER A 186 5.64 -2.08 3.82
C SER A 186 6.22 -3.36 4.40
N ALA A 187 6.89 -4.17 3.58
CA ALA A 187 7.58 -5.38 4.03
C ALA A 187 8.75 -5.04 4.97
N HIS A 188 9.59 -4.06 4.59
CA HIS A 188 10.68 -3.59 5.45
C HIS A 188 10.17 -3.05 6.80
N ILE A 189 9.09 -2.25 6.76
CA ILE A 189 8.49 -1.72 7.99
C ILE A 189 7.90 -2.86 8.83
N ALA A 190 7.20 -3.83 8.21
CA ALA A 190 6.64 -4.97 8.93
C ALA A 190 7.72 -5.81 9.64
N GLY A 191 8.84 -6.07 8.96
CA GLY A 191 10.00 -6.73 9.56
C GLY A 191 10.57 -5.92 10.73
N PHE A 192 10.72 -4.60 10.57
CA PHE A 192 11.19 -3.73 11.66
C PHE A 192 10.25 -3.75 12.87
N LEU A 193 8.93 -3.71 12.65
CA LEU A 193 7.92 -3.75 13.70
C LEU A 193 7.86 -5.09 14.44
N ALA A 194 8.23 -6.20 13.79
CA ALA A 194 8.33 -7.50 14.44
C ALA A 194 9.40 -7.48 15.56
N ASP A 195 10.52 -6.81 15.31
CA ASP A 195 11.61 -6.65 16.28
C ASP A 195 11.42 -5.43 17.21
N ASN A 196 10.56 -4.48 16.83
CA ASN A 196 10.30 -3.24 17.56
C ASN A 196 8.79 -2.98 17.74
N PRO A 197 8.07 -3.81 18.52
CA PRO A 197 6.65 -3.62 18.77
C PRO A 197 6.35 -2.22 19.34
N GLY A 198 5.35 -1.55 18.77
CA GLY A 198 4.91 -0.22 19.23
C GLY A 198 5.76 0.95 18.74
N ALA A 199 6.72 0.74 17.83
CA ALA A 199 7.41 1.85 17.18
C ALA A 199 6.42 2.72 16.39
N ASP A 200 6.55 4.04 16.54
CA ASP A 200 5.74 5.02 15.84
C ASP A 200 6.30 5.36 14.45
N VAL A 201 5.56 6.18 13.70
CA VAL A 201 5.94 6.64 12.36
C VAL A 201 7.29 7.34 12.35
N SER A 202 7.62 8.13 13.38
CA SER A 202 8.89 8.86 13.46
C SER A 202 10.06 7.90 13.56
N ARG A 203 9.95 6.89 14.43
CA ARG A 203 10.96 5.85 14.61
C ARG A 203 11.12 4.99 13.37
N VAL A 204 10.01 4.67 12.68
CA VAL A 204 10.06 3.96 11.40
C VAL A 204 10.77 4.79 10.33
N LEU A 205 10.42 6.06 10.14
CA LEU A 205 11.07 6.91 9.15
C LEU A 205 12.56 7.11 9.45
N HIS A 206 12.93 7.27 10.73
CA HIS A 206 14.32 7.33 11.14
C HIS A 206 15.09 6.05 10.78
N TRP A 207 14.49 4.88 11.04
CA TRP A 207 15.08 3.58 10.71
C TRP A 207 15.21 3.38 9.19
N LEU A 208 14.19 3.76 8.40
CA LEU A 208 14.24 3.70 6.94
C LEU A 208 15.34 4.59 6.38
N ASN A 209 15.45 5.83 6.89
CA ASN A 209 16.50 6.76 6.47
C ASN A 209 17.92 6.22 6.75
N ALA A 210 18.12 5.60 7.92
CA ALA A 210 19.42 5.07 8.32
C ALA A 210 19.86 3.84 7.50
N ARG A 211 18.94 3.17 6.80
CA ARG A 211 19.19 1.96 6.01
C ARG A 211 19.03 2.16 4.51
N ALA A 212 18.73 3.38 4.09
CA ALA A 212 18.48 3.66 2.69
C ALA A 212 19.76 3.46 1.86
N ASP A 213 19.64 2.67 0.80
CA ASP A 213 20.69 2.50 -0.21
C ASP A 213 20.84 3.76 -1.07
N TRP A 214 19.74 4.50 -1.24
CA TRP A 214 19.68 5.69 -2.06
C TRP A 214 19.04 6.86 -1.32
N HIS A 215 19.58 8.06 -1.52
CA HIS A 215 18.98 9.30 -1.04
C HIS A 215 18.61 10.21 -2.21
N GLY A 216 17.44 10.86 -2.11
CA GLY A 216 16.93 11.76 -3.13
C GLY A 216 16.42 11.03 -4.37
N ARG A 217 15.93 11.81 -5.35
CA ARG A 217 15.26 11.29 -6.55
C ARG A 217 16.26 10.67 -7.54
N GLU A 218 15.80 9.68 -8.30
CA GLU A 218 16.51 9.22 -9.50
C GLU A 218 16.49 10.34 -10.55
N PHE A 219 17.67 10.69 -11.08
CA PHE A 219 17.80 11.49 -12.29
C PHE A 219 18.16 10.56 -13.43
N ARG A 220 17.23 10.32 -14.36
CA ARG A 220 17.59 9.67 -15.62
C ARG A 220 18.37 10.69 -16.45
N HIS A 221 19.64 10.41 -16.69
CA HIS A 221 20.36 11.10 -17.76
C HIS A 221 19.74 10.64 -19.09
N ALA A 222 19.25 11.62 -19.85
CA ALA A 222 18.74 11.43 -21.21
C ALA A 222 19.86 11.00 -22.17
#